data_AF-A8PUZ2-F1
#
_entry.id   AF-A8PUZ2-F1
#
_cell.length_a   1.000
_cell.length_b   1.000
_cell.length_c   1.000
_cell.angle_alpha   90.00
_cell.angle_beta   90.00
_cell.angle_gamma   90.00
#
_symmetry.space_group_name_H-M   'P 1'
#
loop_
_entity.id
_entity.type
_entity.pdbx_description
1 polymer ?
#
loop_
_entity_poly.entity_id
_entity_poly.type
_entity_poly.pdbx_seq_one_letter_code
_entity_poly.pdbx_strand_id
1 'polypeptide(L)'
;MASHFSEQIPPTVGYNLRQLRKGSVTMKLWDIGGQPRFRSMWARYCAGTSAIVFLVDASVPCPRQGDQAVQDGSEEGSKEHQCRSCAWKIASQELHTLIKQPSLQEIPVLVLAAKNDVPNCATTSQVVDLMKLHDINDREVFCYSISSRNMQNIDKTLQWLCARQGNN
;
A
#
# COMPACT_ATOMS: atom_id res chain seq x y z
N MET A 1 13.72 -10.11 29.37
CA MET A 1 14.45 -10.32 28.10
C MET A 1 13.71 -9.55 27.02
N ALA A 2 14.08 -8.29 26.76
CA ALA A 2 13.43 -7.45 25.76
C ALA A 2 13.94 -7.84 24.36
N SER A 3 13.09 -8.48 23.55
CA SER A 3 13.40 -8.78 22.16
C SER A 3 13.44 -7.47 21.37
N HIS A 4 14.64 -7.09 20.96
CA HIS A 4 14.92 -6.03 20.00
C HIS A 4 14.16 -6.29 18.69
N PHE A 5 13.09 -5.55 18.44
CA PHE A 5 12.48 -5.46 17.11
C PHE A 5 12.91 -4.16 16.44
N SER A 6 14.02 -4.22 15.73
CA SER A 6 14.30 -3.32 14.60
C SER A 6 15.38 -3.93 13.71
N GLU A 7 15.07 -5.05 13.06
CA GLU A 7 15.81 -5.42 11.86
C GLU A 7 15.42 -4.41 10.78
N GLN A 8 16.32 -3.47 10.46
CA GLN A 8 16.11 -2.52 9.38
C GLN A 8 16.03 -3.33 8.08
N ILE A 9 14.83 -3.48 7.53
CA ILE A 9 14.66 -4.11 6.22
C ILE A 9 15.20 -3.13 5.19
N PRO A 10 16.32 -3.43 4.50
CA PRO A 10 16.85 -2.53 3.49
C PRO A 10 15.83 -2.38 2.34
N PRO A 11 15.77 -1.21 1.67
CA PRO A 11 14.85 -1.00 0.56
C PRO A 11 15.00 -2.11 -0.51
N THR A 12 13.89 -2.72 -0.92
CA THR A 12 13.90 -3.75 -1.96
C THR A 12 14.40 -3.17 -3.29
N VAL A 13 15.51 -3.71 -3.80
CA VAL A 13 16.06 -3.43 -5.13
C VAL A 13 15.52 -4.48 -6.10
N GLY A 14 14.57 -4.10 -6.96
CA GLY A 14 13.91 -5.04 -7.89
C GLY A 14 12.70 -5.74 -7.27
N TYR A 15 12.79 -7.06 -7.08
CA TYR A 15 11.71 -7.89 -6.52
C TYR A 15 12.24 -9.00 -5.61
N ASN A 16 11.42 -9.42 -4.64
CA ASN A 16 11.65 -10.60 -3.81
C ASN A 16 10.45 -11.54 -3.93
N LEU A 17 10.69 -12.84 -4.17
CA LEU A 17 9.65 -13.87 -4.08
C LEU A 17 9.72 -14.52 -2.70
N ARG A 18 8.64 -14.43 -1.92
CA ARG A 18 8.48 -15.17 -0.67
C ARG A 18 7.33 -16.15 -0.79
N GLN A 19 7.53 -17.36 -0.28
CA GLN A 19 6.48 -18.37 -0.21
C GLN A 19 6.02 -18.49 1.24
N LEU A 20 4.74 -18.26 1.49
CA LEU A 20 4.10 -18.44 2.79
C LEU A 20 3.15 -19.63 2.73
N ARG A 21 3.17 -20.47 3.76
CA ARG A 21 2.25 -21.59 3.89
C ARG A 21 1.40 -21.40 5.14
N LYS A 22 0.08 -21.33 4.98
CA LYS A 22 -0.89 -21.24 6.07
C LYS A 22 -1.85 -22.43 5.96
N GLY A 23 -1.59 -23.48 6.73
CA GLY A 23 -2.30 -24.76 6.63
C GLY A 23 -2.03 -25.48 5.30
N SER A 24 -3.09 -25.79 4.55
CA SER A 24 -3.01 -26.38 3.20
C SER A 24 -2.75 -25.34 2.09
N VAL A 25 -2.94 -24.06 2.38
CA VAL A 25 -2.83 -22.97 1.41
C VAL A 25 -1.36 -22.54 1.29
N THR A 26 -0.87 -22.49 0.05
CA THR A 26 0.48 -22.01 -0.27
C THR A 26 0.38 -20.75 -1.11
N MET A 27 0.88 -19.64 -0.57
CA MET A 27 0.84 -18.33 -1.18
C MET A 27 2.24 -17.92 -1.65
N LYS A 28 2.33 -17.47 -2.90
CA LYS A 28 3.53 -16.85 -3.46
C LYS A 28 3.35 -15.34 -3.43
N LEU A 29 4.20 -14.64 -2.70
CA LEU A 29 4.18 -13.19 -2.53
C LEU A 29 5.35 -12.59 -3.29
N TRP A 30 5.02 -11.71 -4.24
CA TRP A 30 5.99 -10.89 -4.96
C TRP A 30 6.08 -9.54 -4.26
N ASP A 31 7.14 -9.32 -3.48
CA ASP A 31 7.47 -8.01 -2.92
C ASP A 31 8.24 -7.21 -3.96
N ILE A 32 7.65 -6.11 -4.43
CA ILE A 32 8.19 -5.31 -5.53
C ILE A 32 8.62 -3.95 -4.98
N GLY A 33 9.83 -3.52 -5.35
CA GLY A 33 10.39 -2.24 -4.91
C GLY A 33 9.53 -1.05 -5.32
N GLY A 34 9.28 -0.15 -4.35
CA GLY A 34 8.48 1.07 -4.52
C GLY A 34 9.18 2.25 -5.21
N GLN A 35 10.48 2.13 -5.48
CA GLN A 35 11.29 3.21 -6.04
C GLN A 35 10.81 3.55 -7.47
N PRO A 36 10.73 4.83 -7.86
CA PRO A 36 10.25 5.25 -9.18
C PRO A 36 10.88 4.50 -10.35
N ARG A 37 12.18 4.18 -10.25
CA ARG A 37 12.94 3.44 -11.27
C ARG A 37 12.40 2.03 -11.55
N PHE A 38 11.73 1.40 -10.59
CA PHE A 38 11.22 0.04 -10.69
C PHE A 38 9.72 -0.05 -11.02
N ARG A 39 8.99 1.08 -10.99
CA ARG A 39 7.53 1.10 -11.20
C ARG A 39 7.11 0.65 -12.60
N SER A 40 7.94 0.90 -13.61
CA SER A 40 7.71 0.44 -14.99
C SER A 40 7.65 -1.08 -15.14
N MET A 41 8.19 -1.83 -14.17
CA MET A 41 8.20 -3.30 -14.21
C MET A 41 7.04 -3.94 -13.45
N TRP A 42 6.27 -3.17 -12.66
CA TRP A 42 5.18 -3.71 -11.84
C TRP A 42 4.17 -4.52 -12.66
N ALA A 43 3.76 -4.02 -13.83
CA ALA A 43 2.82 -4.70 -14.71
C ALA A 43 3.29 -6.09 -15.16
N ARG A 44 4.61 -6.28 -15.33
CA ARG A 44 5.20 -7.57 -15.73
C ARG A 44 5.20 -8.58 -14.58
N TYR A 45 5.49 -8.13 -13.36
CA TYR A 45 5.52 -9.00 -12.19
C TYR A 45 4.13 -9.33 -11.66
N CYS A 46 3.18 -8.41 -11.79
CA CYS A 46 1.80 -8.64 -11.37
C CYS A 46 1.00 -9.51 -12.37
N ALA A 47 1.52 -9.74 -13.59
CA ALA A 47 0.84 -10.55 -14.59
C ALA A 47 0.61 -11.99 -14.08
N GLY A 48 -0.64 -12.45 -14.14
CA GLY A 48 -1.03 -13.78 -13.65
C GLY A 48 -1.13 -13.91 -12.12
N THR A 49 -1.16 -12.81 -11.38
CA THR A 49 -1.43 -12.83 -9.93
C THR A 49 -2.92 -13.02 -9.64
N SER A 50 -3.25 -13.66 -8.51
CA SER A 50 -4.65 -13.86 -8.10
C SER A 50 -5.23 -12.68 -7.32
N ALA A 51 -4.38 -11.83 -6.75
CA ALA A 51 -4.77 -10.65 -6.01
C ALA A 51 -3.58 -9.68 -5.95
N ILE A 52 -3.89 -8.38 -5.89
CA ILE A 52 -2.90 -7.32 -5.71
C ILE A 52 -3.04 -6.80 -4.29
N VAL A 53 -1.93 -6.75 -3.55
CA VAL A 53 -1.86 -6.14 -2.22
C VAL A 53 -1.05 -4.85 -2.32
N PHE A 54 -1.69 -3.71 -2.13
CA PHE A 54 -1.07 -2.39 -2.25
C PHE A 54 -0.90 -1.75 -0.87
N LEU A 55 0.34 -1.53 -0.44
CA LEU A 55 0.63 -0.92 0.86
C LEU A 55 0.70 0.61 0.74
N VAL A 56 0.00 1.29 1.64
CA VAL A 56 0.09 2.75 1.82
C VAL A 56 0.53 3.07 3.24
N ASP A 57 1.35 4.11 3.40
CA ASP A 57 1.79 4.57 4.71
C ASP A 57 0.74 5.52 5.31
N ALA A 58 -0.05 5.04 6.26
CA ALA A 58 -1.10 5.82 6.91
C ALA A 58 -0.55 6.93 7.81
N SER A 59 0.75 6.90 8.16
CA SER A 59 1.39 7.97 8.93
C SER A 59 1.77 9.19 8.09
N VAL A 60 1.57 9.12 6.76
CA VAL A 60 1.70 10.29 5.89
C VAL A 60 0.56 11.25 6.22
N PRO A 61 0.87 12.51 6.62
CA PRO A 61 -0.17 13.49 6.94
C PRO A 61 -1.16 13.62 5.79
N CYS A 62 -2.45 13.56 6.11
CA CYS A 62 -3.49 13.88 5.14
C CYS A 62 -3.32 15.34 4.69
N PRO A 63 -3.40 15.66 3.39
CA PRO A 63 -3.47 17.04 2.95
C PRO A 63 -4.64 17.72 3.67
N ARG A 64 -4.39 18.86 4.31
CA ARG A 64 -5.46 19.59 4.99
C ARG A 64 -6.41 20.12 3.92
N GLN A 65 -7.72 19.92 4.13
CA GLN A 65 -8.76 20.56 3.31
C GLN A 65 -8.63 22.08 3.50
N GLY A 66 -7.86 22.73 2.62
CA GLY A 66 -7.53 24.16 2.75
C GLY A 66 -6.16 24.57 2.18
N ASP A 67 -5.26 23.63 1.90
CA ASP A 67 -3.95 23.95 1.28
C ASP A 67 -4.12 24.20 -0.24
N GLN A 68 -4.91 25.23 -0.61
CA GLN A 68 -4.56 26.00 -1.79
C GLN A 68 -3.24 26.70 -1.49
N ALA A 69 -2.30 26.64 -2.43
CA ALA A 69 -0.98 27.21 -2.29
C ALA A 69 -1.03 28.68 -1.85
N VAL A 70 -0.83 28.94 -0.55
CA VAL A 70 -0.41 30.25 -0.07
C VAL A 70 1.11 30.22 -0.11
N GLN A 71 1.67 30.83 -1.15
CA GLN A 71 3.06 31.28 -1.12
C GLN A 71 3.13 32.37 -0.05
N ASP A 72 3.55 32.02 1.15
CA ASP A 72 4.10 33.01 2.07
C ASP A 72 5.44 32.51 2.59
N GLY A 73 6.45 33.35 2.36
CA GLY A 73 7.84 33.05 2.63
C GLY A 73 8.14 33.14 4.12
N SER A 74 8.43 31.99 4.73
CA SER A 74 9.33 31.95 5.88
C SER A 74 10.10 30.64 5.84
N GLU A 75 11.40 30.79 5.61
CA GLU A 75 12.40 29.73 5.54
C GLU A 75 12.78 29.30 6.96
N GLU A 76 12.74 27.99 7.22
CA GLU A 76 13.72 27.20 8.00
C GLU A 76 13.07 25.88 8.49
N GLY A 77 12.72 25.01 7.53
CA GLY A 77 12.29 23.62 7.78
C GLY A 77 12.16 22.76 6.51
N SER A 78 12.80 23.20 5.42
CA SER A 78 12.19 23.18 4.08
C SER A 78 12.69 22.08 3.13
N LYS A 79 13.07 20.89 3.62
CA LYS A 79 13.35 19.74 2.73
C LYS A 79 12.49 18.49 2.94
N GLU A 80 11.99 18.24 4.15
CA GLU A 80 11.08 17.09 4.39
C GLU A 80 9.60 17.42 4.18
N HIS A 81 9.17 18.65 4.51
CA HIS A 81 7.76 19.05 4.43
C HIS A 81 7.24 19.14 2.98
N GLN A 82 8.10 19.49 2.02
CA GLN A 82 7.72 19.62 0.61
C GLN A 82 7.47 18.25 -0.07
N CYS A 83 8.11 17.18 0.41
CA CYS A 83 8.08 15.85 -0.25
C CYS A 83 6.88 14.99 0.17
N ARG A 84 6.27 15.25 1.34
CA ARG A 84 5.14 14.44 1.86
C ARG A 84 3.76 14.89 1.38
N SER A 85 3.58 16.16 0.98
CA SER A 85 2.25 16.69 0.65
C SER A 85 1.62 16.07 -0.61
N CYS A 86 2.44 15.55 -1.53
CA CYS A 86 1.98 14.88 -2.74
C CYS A 86 2.00 13.35 -2.66
N ALA A 87 2.45 12.75 -1.55
CA ALA A 87 2.64 11.31 -1.44
C ALA A 87 1.34 10.52 -1.66
N TRP A 88 0.22 11.00 -1.11
CA TRP A 88 -1.11 10.43 -1.36
C TRP A 88 -1.53 10.53 -2.83
N LYS A 89 -1.26 11.68 -3.48
CA LYS A 89 -1.57 11.88 -4.91
C LYS A 89 -0.75 10.92 -5.78
N ILE A 90 0.55 10.78 -5.50
CA ILE A 90 1.42 9.85 -6.22
C ILE A 90 0.95 8.41 -6.00
N ALA A 91 0.69 8.00 -4.76
CA ALA A 91 0.22 6.65 -4.45
C ALA A 91 -1.09 6.32 -5.17
N SER A 92 -2.06 7.24 -5.18
CA SER A 92 -3.31 7.08 -5.90
C SER A 92 -3.09 6.98 -7.42
N GLN A 93 -2.27 7.85 -8.01
CA GLN A 93 -1.96 7.81 -9.44
C GLN A 93 -1.28 6.50 -9.85
N GLU A 94 -0.32 6.02 -9.06
CA GLU A 94 0.40 4.77 -9.32
C GLU A 94 -0.54 3.56 -9.23
N LEU A 95 -1.42 3.52 -8.22
CA LEU A 95 -2.44 2.48 -8.11
C LEU A 95 -3.36 2.48 -9.34
N HIS A 96 -3.90 3.64 -9.72
CA HIS A 96 -4.78 3.76 -10.89
C HIS A 96 -4.07 3.39 -12.20
N THR A 97 -2.78 3.72 -12.32
CA THR A 97 -1.97 3.38 -13.50
C THR A 97 -1.72 1.87 -13.57
N LEU A 98 -1.53 1.22 -12.42
CA LEU A 98 -1.35 -0.23 -12.32
C LEU A 98 -2.63 -0.99 -12.65
N ILE A 99 -3.77 -0.64 -12.06
CA ILE A 99 -5.04 -1.36 -12.27
C ILE A 99 -5.60 -1.18 -13.69
N LYS A 100 -5.27 -0.06 -14.37
CA LYS A 100 -5.64 0.18 -15.78
C LYS A 100 -4.92 -0.74 -16.76
N GLN A 101 -3.90 -1.49 -16.31
CA GLN A 101 -3.19 -2.42 -17.19
C GLN A 101 -4.11 -3.59 -17.57
N PRO A 102 -4.18 -3.97 -18.86
CA PRO A 102 -5.07 -5.04 -19.32
C PRO A 102 -4.69 -6.41 -18.73
N SER A 103 -3.43 -6.63 -18.38
CA SER A 103 -2.96 -7.87 -17.73
C SER A 103 -3.49 -8.06 -16.32
N LEU A 104 -4.09 -7.01 -15.72
CA LEU A 104 -4.57 -6.99 -14.35
C LEU A 104 -6.09 -6.78 -14.26
N GLN A 105 -6.81 -6.88 -15.37
CA GLN A 105 -8.27 -6.73 -15.39
C GLN A 105 -8.93 -7.75 -14.45
N GLU A 106 -9.99 -7.33 -13.73
CA GLU A 106 -10.77 -8.15 -12.79
C GLU A 106 -10.02 -8.68 -11.54
N ILE A 107 -8.69 -8.50 -11.46
CA ILE A 107 -7.93 -8.95 -10.29
C ILE A 107 -8.31 -8.10 -9.07
N PRO A 108 -8.75 -8.71 -7.94
CA PRO A 108 -9.13 -7.99 -6.75
C PRO A 108 -7.94 -7.27 -6.12
N VAL A 109 -8.20 -6.08 -5.59
CA VAL A 109 -7.17 -5.22 -4.98
C VAL A 109 -7.43 -5.06 -3.49
N LEU A 110 -6.41 -5.33 -2.68
CA LEU A 110 -6.42 -5.09 -1.25
C LEU A 110 -5.44 -3.96 -0.90
N VAL A 111 -5.97 -2.84 -0.44
CA VAL A 111 -5.18 -1.70 0.05
C VAL A 111 -4.93 -1.86 1.55
N LEU A 112 -3.67 -1.88 1.95
CA LEU A 112 -3.25 -1.99 3.35
C LEU A 112 -2.69 -0.66 3.82
N ALA A 113 -3.44 0.01 4.70
CA ALA A 113 -3.02 1.22 5.39
C ALA A 113 -2.13 0.85 6.58
N ALA A 114 -0.81 0.85 6.37
CA ALA A 114 0.19 0.47 7.35
C ALA A 114 0.54 1.61 8.32
N LYS A 115 1.16 1.25 9.45
CA LYS A 115 1.57 2.17 10.54
C LYS A 115 0.39 2.81 11.29
N ASN A 116 -0.68 2.05 11.51
CA ASN A 116 -1.80 2.50 12.35
C ASN A 116 -1.44 2.69 13.84
N ASP A 117 -0.24 2.29 14.25
CA ASP A 117 0.31 2.51 15.59
C ASP A 117 0.81 3.95 15.80
N VAL A 118 0.94 4.73 14.72
CA VAL A 118 1.40 6.11 14.79
C VAL A 118 0.21 7.02 15.13
N PRO A 119 0.34 7.94 16.12
CA PRO A 119 -0.70 8.90 16.40
C PRO A 119 -0.96 9.81 15.19
N ASN A 120 -2.22 10.19 14.97
CA ASN A 120 -2.68 10.94 13.78
C ASN A 120 -2.54 10.18 12.45
N CYS A 121 -2.49 8.84 12.46
CA CYS A 121 -2.56 8.06 11.23
C CYS A 121 -3.91 8.26 10.52
N ALA A 122 -3.89 8.21 9.19
CA ALA A 122 -5.09 8.26 8.37
C ALA A 122 -6.03 7.07 8.70
N THR A 123 -7.31 7.38 8.91
CA THR A 123 -8.36 6.37 9.07
C THR A 123 -8.64 5.65 7.75
N THR A 124 -9.23 4.46 7.81
CA THR A 124 -9.61 3.70 6.61
C THR A 124 -10.49 4.51 5.67
N SER A 125 -11.45 5.29 6.19
CA SER A 125 -12.31 6.17 5.37
C SER A 125 -11.49 7.21 4.63
N GLN A 126 -10.58 7.90 5.33
CA GLN A 126 -9.70 8.88 4.70
C GLN A 126 -8.81 8.25 3.63
N VAL A 127 -8.28 7.05 3.87
CA VAL A 127 -7.47 6.34 2.87
C VAL A 127 -8.30 6.01 1.63
N VAL A 128 -9.55 5.56 1.80
CA VAL A 128 -10.48 5.30 0.68
C VAL A 128 -10.71 6.56 -0.16
N ASP A 129 -10.93 7.70 0.49
CA ASP A 129 -11.16 8.98 -0.18
C ASP A 129 -9.88 9.50 -0.87
N LEU A 130 -8.75 9.47 -0.17
CA LEU A 130 -7.46 9.95 -0.68
C LEU A 130 -6.94 9.10 -1.85
N MET A 131 -7.14 7.79 -1.76
CA MET A 131 -6.76 6.86 -2.83
C MET A 131 -7.80 6.80 -3.94
N LYS A 132 -8.97 7.43 -3.79
CA LYS A 132 -10.10 7.42 -4.72
C LYS A 132 -10.56 6.01 -5.10
N LEU A 133 -10.68 5.14 -4.10
CA LEU A 133 -11.07 3.75 -4.34
C LEU A 133 -12.52 3.61 -4.83
N HIS A 134 -13.36 4.63 -4.62
CA HIS A 134 -14.74 4.69 -5.13
C HIS A 134 -14.82 4.81 -6.67
N ASP A 135 -13.77 5.32 -7.32
CA ASP A 135 -13.72 5.41 -8.79
C ASP A 135 -13.50 4.03 -9.44
N ILE A 136 -13.03 3.05 -8.66
CA ILE A 136 -12.71 1.69 -9.12
C ILE A 136 -13.95 0.82 -8.99
N ASN A 137 -14.66 0.63 -10.10
CA ASN A 137 -15.91 -0.18 -10.16
C ASN A 137 -15.76 -1.45 -11.01
N ASP A 138 -14.59 -1.66 -11.62
CA ASP A 138 -14.29 -2.78 -12.51
C ASP A 138 -13.86 -4.06 -11.77
N ARG A 139 -13.73 -4.00 -10.44
CA ARG A 139 -13.20 -5.08 -9.60
C ARG A 139 -13.58 -4.88 -8.14
N GLU A 140 -13.37 -5.92 -7.34
CA GLU A 140 -13.47 -5.80 -5.90
C GLU A 140 -12.25 -5.07 -5.31
N VAL A 141 -12.51 -4.08 -4.46
CA VAL A 141 -11.48 -3.36 -3.70
C VAL A 141 -11.79 -3.41 -2.21
N PHE A 142 -10.79 -3.78 -1.42
CA PHE A 142 -10.88 -3.81 0.04
C PHE A 142 -9.80 -2.91 0.64
N CYS A 143 -10.09 -2.28 1.77
CA CYS A 143 -9.10 -1.47 2.50
C CYS A 143 -9.06 -1.89 3.97
N TYR A 144 -7.87 -2.26 4.47
CA TYR A 144 -7.63 -2.58 5.87
C TYR A 144 -6.55 -1.70 6.48
N SER A 145 -6.78 -1.26 7.72
CA SER A 145 -5.76 -0.62 8.54
C SER A 145 -4.96 -1.68 9.30
N ILE A 146 -3.63 -1.64 9.20
CA ILE A 146 -2.73 -2.65 9.79
C ILE A 146 -1.58 -2.01 10.59
N SER A 147 -1.10 -2.73 11.61
CA SER A 147 0.21 -2.48 12.23
C SER A 147 1.13 -3.65 11.94
N SER A 148 2.24 -3.41 11.24
CA SER A 148 3.31 -4.42 11.15
C SER A 148 4.06 -4.55 12.48
N ARG A 149 4.15 -3.48 13.28
CA ARG A 149 4.85 -3.49 14.57
C ARG A 149 4.06 -4.25 15.63
N ASN A 150 2.75 -3.98 15.73
CA ASN A 150 1.89 -4.58 16.74
C ASN A 150 1.15 -5.83 16.22
N MET A 151 1.48 -6.28 14.99
CA MET A 151 0.82 -7.41 14.31
C MET A 151 -0.71 -7.27 14.22
N GLN A 152 -1.24 -6.05 14.20
CA GLN A 152 -2.68 -5.80 14.16
C GLN A 152 -3.24 -6.00 12.75
N ASN A 153 -4.37 -6.71 12.66
CA ASN A 153 -5.12 -6.99 11.43
C ASN A 153 -4.36 -7.77 10.33
N ILE A 154 -3.13 -8.24 10.59
CA ILE A 154 -2.37 -9.09 9.66
C ILE A 154 -3.09 -10.42 9.42
N ASP A 155 -3.69 -11.01 10.46
CA ASP A 155 -4.45 -12.25 10.33
C ASP A 155 -5.67 -12.11 9.42
N LYS A 156 -6.36 -10.95 9.48
CA LYS A 156 -7.50 -10.65 8.61
C LYS A 156 -7.05 -10.53 7.15
N THR A 157 -5.92 -9.87 6.90
CA THR A 157 -5.30 -9.80 5.58
C THR A 157 -4.98 -11.20 5.05
N LEU A 158 -4.35 -12.05 5.87
CA LEU A 158 -4.06 -13.43 5.48
C LEU A 158 -5.33 -14.24 5.23
N GLN A 159 -6.36 -14.08 6.05
CA GLN A 159 -7.65 -14.75 5.87
C GLN A 159 -8.32 -14.33 4.56
N TRP A 160 -8.31 -13.03 4.24
CA TRP A 160 -8.83 -12.49 2.97
C TRP A 160 -8.11 -13.07 1.76
N LEU A 161 -6.80 -13.27 1.86
CA LEU A 161 -5.98 -13.88 0.81
C LEU A 161 -6.25 -15.39 0.69
N CYS A 162 -6.34 -16.12 1.82
CA CYS A 162 -6.62 -17.55 1.82
C CYS A 162 -8.04 -17.86 1.28
N ALA A 163 -9.03 -17.03 1.59
CA ALA A 163 -10.40 -17.20 1.11
C ALA A 163 -10.51 -17.18 -0.43
N ARG A 164 -9.57 -16.52 -1.12
CA ARG A 164 -9.55 -16.41 -2.58
C ARG A 164 -8.78 -17.53 -3.29
N GLN A 165 -8.04 -18.37 -2.56
CA GLN A 165 -7.42 -19.56 -3.16
C GLN A 165 -8.42 -20.71 -3.40
N GLY A 166 -9.68 -20.60 -2.95
CA GLY A 166 -10.65 -21.70 -2.96
C GLY A 166 -11.54 -21.84 -4.20
N ASN A 167 -11.33 -21.08 -5.29
CA ASN A 167 -12.24 -21.04 -6.44
C ASN A 167 -11.64 -21.49 -7.79
N ASN A 168 -10.61 -22.34 -7.79
CA ASN A 168 -10.13 -23.02 -9.00
C ASN A 168 -10.03 -24.53 -8.80
#